data_AF-A0A2V7SAY6-F1
#
_entry.id   AF-A0A2V7SAY6-F1
#
_cell.length_a   1.000
_cell.length_b   1.000
_cell.length_c   1.000
_cell.angle_alpha   90.00
_cell.angle_beta   90.00
_cell.angle_gamma   90.00
#
_symmetry.space_group_name_H-M   'P 1'
#
loop_
_entity.id
_entity.type
_entity.pdbx_description
1 polymer ?
#
loop_
_entity_poly.entity_id
_entity_poly.type
_entity_poly.pdbx_seq_one_letter_code
_entity_poly.pdbx_strand_id
1 'polypeptide(L)'
;MKTASLGFRVKSGWATTVLVGGPPASPQVLDHGIVQLSDPALPASRQPFHGGTGQEERDGRKVARRVAGIRRFARRSVADLIKRYRAAGHRLRGVAVVAGSDIEPERIANPHIRAHAQEGKLFRTVLEDGARRAGLR
;
A
#
# COMPACT_ATOMS: atom_id res chain seq x y z
N MET A 1 13.18 -17.47 16.84
CA MET A 1 12.36 -16.40 16.21
C MET A 1 13.05 -15.05 16.40
N LYS A 2 13.33 -14.31 15.32
CA LYS A 2 13.87 -12.94 15.42
C LYS A 2 12.73 -11.93 15.42
N THR A 3 12.75 -10.96 16.33
CA THR A 3 11.78 -9.85 16.33
C THR A 3 12.08 -8.92 15.17
N ALA A 4 11.05 -8.52 14.41
CA ALA A 4 11.19 -7.64 13.27
C ALA A 4 9.94 -6.76 13.07
N SER A 5 10.07 -5.74 12.24
CA SER A 5 9.00 -4.84 11.80
C SER A 5 9.09 -4.63 10.28
N LEU A 6 7.98 -4.29 9.64
CA LEU A 6 7.95 -4.00 8.21
C LEU A 6 7.85 -2.49 7.97
N GLY A 7 8.72 -1.95 7.14
CA GLY A 7 8.60 -0.60 6.61
C GLY A 7 8.04 -0.64 5.19
N PHE A 8 7.27 0.38 4.80
CA PHE A 8 6.72 0.52 3.45
C PHE A 8 6.85 1.94 2.92
N ARG A 9 7.18 2.07 1.64
CA ARG A 9 7.02 3.32 0.87
C ARG A 9 6.02 3.10 -0.24
N VAL A 10 4.87 3.76 -0.15
CA VAL A 10 3.73 3.55 -1.05
C VAL A 10 3.85 4.40 -2.33
N LYS A 11 3.43 3.80 -3.43
CA LYS A 11 3.22 4.40 -4.75
C LYS A 11 1.86 3.95 -5.29
N SER A 12 1.39 4.55 -6.40
CA SER A 12 0.17 4.09 -7.05
C SER A 12 0.34 2.63 -7.52
N GLY A 13 -0.42 1.72 -6.91
CA GLY A 13 -0.49 0.29 -7.23
C GLY A 13 0.52 -0.64 -6.55
N TRP A 14 1.51 -0.12 -5.82
CA TRP A 14 2.55 -0.94 -5.21
C TRP A 14 3.27 -0.21 -4.08
N ALA A 15 4.06 -0.93 -3.30
CA ALA A 15 4.97 -0.33 -2.32
C ALA A 15 6.32 -1.05 -2.32
N THR A 16 7.41 -0.33 -2.06
CA THR A 16 8.62 -1.00 -1.56
C THR A 16 8.38 -1.42 -0.13
N THR A 17 9.05 -2.49 0.29
CA THR A 17 9.04 -2.96 1.67
C THR A 17 10.44 -3.29 2.15
N VAL A 18 10.68 -3.08 3.44
CA VAL A 18 11.88 -3.53 4.15
C VAL A 18 11.46 -4.30 5.40
N LEU A 19 12.11 -5.41 5.66
CA LEU A 19 12.04 -6.12 6.93
C LEU A 19 13.20 -5.64 7.80
N VAL A 20 12.91 -5.01 8.93
CA VAL A 20 13.92 -4.48 9.84
C VAL A 20 13.89 -5.27 11.15
N GLY A 21 15.05 -5.71 11.62
CA GLY A 21 15.20 -6.35 12.93
C GLY A 21 16.46 -5.88 13.64
N GLY A 22 16.87 -6.62 14.67
CA GLY A 22 18.00 -6.24 15.52
C GLY A 22 17.59 -5.31 16.68
N PRO A 23 18.54 -4.95 17.56
CA PRO A 23 18.29 -4.04 18.67
C PRO A 23 18.01 -2.61 18.17
N PRO A 24 17.21 -1.80 18.88
CA PRO A 24 16.93 -0.42 18.49
C PRO A 24 18.17 0.47 18.28
N ALA A 25 19.26 0.19 19.01
CA ALA A 25 20.53 0.90 18.88
C ALA A 25 21.33 0.51 17.61
N SER A 26 20.98 -0.59 16.95
CA SER A 26 21.65 -1.08 15.74
C SER A 26 20.66 -1.86 14.86
N PRO A 27 19.69 -1.17 14.22
CA PRO A 27 18.72 -1.82 13.36
C PRO A 27 19.40 -2.36 12.10
N GLN A 28 18.93 -3.52 11.64
CA GLN A 28 19.44 -4.19 10.45
C GLN A 28 18.30 -4.44 9.47
N VAL A 29 18.53 -4.16 8.19
CA VAL A 29 17.66 -4.60 7.10
C VAL A 29 17.92 -6.09 6.89
N LEU A 30 16.91 -6.90 7.18
CA LEU A 30 16.98 -8.36 7.05
C LEU A 30 16.53 -8.84 5.66
N ASP A 31 15.64 -8.09 5.01
CA ASP A 31 15.15 -8.35 3.67
C ASP A 31 14.52 -7.07 3.07
N HIS A 32 14.36 -7.01 1.76
CA HIS A 32 13.66 -5.93 1.07
C HIS A 32 12.95 -6.43 -0.20
N GLY A 33 11.91 -5.73 -0.64
CA GLY A 33 11.24 -6.09 -1.88
C GLY A 33 10.15 -5.13 -2.31
N ILE A 34 9.30 -5.63 -3.19
CA ILE A 34 8.12 -4.92 -3.70
C ILE A 34 6.87 -5.74 -3.35
N VAL A 35 5.84 -5.07 -2.86
CA VAL A 35 4.50 -5.61 -2.70
C VAL A 35 3.56 -4.95 -3.69
N GLN A 36 2.83 -5.76 -4.46
CA GLN A 36 1.80 -5.26 -5.36
C GLN A 36 0.54 -4.96 -4.55
N LEU A 37 -0.05 -3.78 -4.73
CA LEU A 37 -1.29 -3.35 -4.08
C LEU A 37 -2.45 -3.26 -5.07
N SER A 38 -2.15 -3.27 -6.36
CA SER A 38 -3.10 -3.40 -7.47
C SER A 38 -2.79 -4.65 -8.28
N ASP A 39 -3.80 -5.21 -8.95
CA ASP A 39 -3.66 -6.41 -9.75
C ASP A 39 -2.90 -6.11 -11.05
N PRO A 40 -1.71 -6.70 -11.29
CA PRO A 40 -0.95 -6.48 -12.52
C PRO A 40 -1.71 -6.91 -13.79
N ALA A 41 -2.64 -7.86 -13.68
CA ALA A 41 -3.50 -8.28 -14.79
C ALA A 41 -4.62 -7.26 -15.10
N LEU A 42 -4.82 -6.27 -14.23
CA LEU A 42 -5.80 -5.19 -14.41
C LEU A 42 -5.10 -3.82 -14.32
N PRO A 43 -4.43 -3.33 -15.38
CA PRO A 43 -3.66 -2.08 -15.36
C PRO A 43 -4.46 -0.86 -14.85
N ALA A 44 -5.75 -0.78 -15.17
CA ALA A 44 -6.65 0.28 -14.67
C ALA A 44 -6.82 0.30 -13.14
N SER A 45 -6.42 -0.77 -12.44
CA SER A 45 -6.43 -0.82 -10.97
C SER A 45 -5.24 -0.11 -10.34
N ARG A 46 -4.20 0.24 -11.11
CA ARG A 46 -3.06 1.03 -10.62
C ARG A 46 -3.41 2.50 -10.47
N GLN A 47 -4.28 3.00 -11.35
CA GLN A 47 -4.70 4.39 -11.40
C GLN A 47 -6.22 4.54 -11.47
N PRO A 48 -6.96 4.14 -10.41
CA PRO A 48 -8.42 4.04 -10.46
C PRO A 48 -9.15 5.38 -10.67
N PHE A 49 -8.47 6.50 -10.39
CA PHE A 49 -9.00 7.86 -10.50
C PHE A 49 -8.61 8.56 -11.80
N HIS A 50 -7.85 7.93 -12.70
CA HIS A 50 -7.56 8.46 -14.04
C HIS A 50 -8.58 7.94 -15.06
N GLY A 51 -9.18 8.85 -15.81
CA GLY A 51 -10.04 8.58 -16.96
C GLY A 51 -9.24 8.53 -18.26
N GLY A 52 -8.39 7.53 -18.46
CA GLY A 52 -7.75 7.17 -19.76
C GLY A 52 -6.77 8.16 -20.41
N THR A 53 -7.04 9.47 -20.34
CA THR A 53 -6.29 10.57 -20.96
C THR A 53 -5.61 11.47 -19.91
N GLY A 54 -5.42 10.96 -18.69
CA GLY A 54 -4.83 11.73 -17.59
C GLY A 54 -5.80 12.68 -16.88
N GLN A 55 -7.07 12.73 -17.29
CA GLN A 55 -8.13 13.45 -16.61
C GLN A 55 -8.66 12.66 -15.41
N GLU A 56 -9.30 13.34 -14.46
CA GLU A 56 -9.99 12.69 -13.34
C GLU A 56 -11.20 11.87 -13.83
N GLU A 57 -11.34 10.63 -13.37
CA GLU A 57 -12.51 9.80 -13.62
C GLU A 57 -13.69 10.32 -12.79
N ARG A 58 -14.74 10.78 -13.47
CA ARG A 58 -15.94 11.33 -12.83
C ARG A 58 -17.06 10.30 -12.63
N ASP A 59 -16.95 9.12 -13.25
CA ASP A 59 -17.90 8.04 -13.04
C ASP A 59 -17.62 7.33 -11.70
N GLY A 60 -18.35 7.75 -10.67
CA GLY A 60 -18.24 7.18 -9.32
C GLY A 60 -18.49 5.67 -9.25
N ARG A 61 -19.28 5.09 -10.18
CA ARG A 61 -19.53 3.64 -10.21
C ARG A 61 -18.30 2.89 -10.71
N LYS A 62 -17.63 3.41 -11.75
CA LYS A 62 -16.35 2.85 -12.24
C LYS A 62 -15.28 2.91 -11.15
N VAL A 63 -15.13 4.07 -10.50
CA VAL A 63 -14.18 4.26 -9.40
C VAL A 63 -14.47 3.26 -8.27
N ALA A 64 -15.71 3.18 -7.80
CA ALA A 64 -16.10 2.28 -6.72
C ALA A 64 -15.79 0.81 -7.04
N ARG A 65 -16.08 0.35 -8.27
CA ARG A 65 -15.76 -1.02 -8.72
C ARG A 65 -14.25 -1.28 -8.69
N ARG A 66 -13.44 -0.36 -9.21
CA ARG A 66 -11.96 -0.49 -9.21
C ARG A 66 -11.42 -0.50 -7.78
N VAL A 67 -11.86 0.42 -6.93
CA VAL A 67 -11.47 0.51 -5.50
C VAL A 67 -11.81 -0.76 -4.74
N ALA A 68 -12.98 -1.37 -4.98
CA ALA A 68 -13.34 -2.65 -4.36
C ALA A 68 -12.40 -3.79 -4.79
N GLY A 69 -11.99 -3.82 -6.06
CA GLY A 69 -10.98 -4.76 -6.57
C GLY A 69 -9.61 -4.57 -5.90
N ILE A 70 -9.14 -3.33 -5.83
CA ILE A 70 -7.87 -2.94 -5.20
C ILE A 70 -7.85 -3.36 -3.73
N ARG A 71 -8.91 -3.06 -2.97
CA ARG A 71 -9.04 -3.47 -1.56
C ARG A 71 -8.88 -4.98 -1.38
N ARG A 72 -9.54 -5.78 -2.22
CA ARG A 72 -9.43 -7.25 -2.18
C ARG A 72 -8.03 -7.73 -2.52
N PHE A 73 -7.43 -7.17 -3.57
CA PHE A 73 -6.08 -7.55 -4.02
C PHE A 73 -5.02 -7.19 -2.99
N ALA A 74 -4.96 -5.92 -2.56
CA ALA A 74 -4.01 -5.43 -1.58
C ALA A 74 -4.08 -6.21 -0.28
N ARG A 75 -5.29 -6.49 0.22
CA ARG A 75 -5.49 -7.30 1.44
C ARG A 75 -4.83 -8.67 1.33
N ARG A 76 -5.01 -9.37 0.19
CA ARG A 76 -4.37 -10.67 -0.02
C ARG A 76 -2.86 -10.53 -0.10
N SER A 77 -2.36 -9.61 -0.93
CA SER A 77 -0.92 -9.44 -1.12
C SER A 77 -0.17 -9.09 0.18
N VAL A 78 -0.74 -8.20 1.01
CA VAL A 78 -0.18 -7.85 2.33
C VAL A 78 -0.25 -9.04 3.29
N ALA A 79 -1.36 -9.79 3.31
CA ALA A 79 -1.48 -10.98 4.14
C ALA A 79 -0.46 -12.06 3.74
N ASP A 80 -0.24 -12.27 2.44
CA ASP A 80 0.73 -13.24 1.91
C ASP A 80 2.17 -12.85 2.26
N LEU A 81 2.50 -11.56 2.14
CA LEU A 81 3.80 -11.01 2.60
C LEU A 81 4.04 -11.30 4.08
N ILE A 82 3.06 -10.97 4.93
CA ILE A 82 3.14 -11.18 6.38
C ILE A 82 3.25 -12.67 6.71
N LYS A 83 2.47 -13.52 6.05
CA LYS A 83 2.51 -14.98 6.23
C LYS A 83 3.88 -15.53 5.86
N ARG A 84 4.48 -15.05 4.76
CA ARG A 84 5.82 -15.48 4.31
C ARG A 84 6.89 -15.19 5.35
N TYR A 85 6.93 -13.98 5.90
CA TYR A 85 7.91 -13.63 6.94
C TYR A 85 7.67 -14.36 8.27
N ARG A 86 6.41 -14.59 8.65
CA ARG A 86 6.10 -15.42 9.82
C ARG A 86 6.57 -16.87 9.62
N ALA A 87 6.34 -17.44 8.43
CA ALA A 87 6.80 -18.79 8.08
C ALA A 87 8.33 -18.90 8.05
N ALA A 88 9.02 -17.82 7.67
CA ALA A 88 10.49 -17.71 7.77
C ALA A 88 11.01 -17.50 9.21
N GLY A 89 10.14 -17.56 10.23
CA GLY A 89 10.54 -17.52 11.64
C GLY A 89 10.65 -16.12 12.25
N HIS A 90 10.14 -15.08 11.59
CA HIS A 90 10.11 -13.72 12.13
C HIS A 90 8.89 -13.47 13.01
N ARG A 91 9.11 -12.84 14.17
CA ARG A 91 8.05 -12.30 15.02
C ARG A 91 7.82 -10.84 14.65
N LEU A 92 6.87 -10.60 13.75
CA LEU A 92 6.50 -9.25 13.31
C LEU A 92 5.80 -8.48 14.44
N ARG A 93 6.30 -7.29 14.79
CA ARG A 93 5.77 -6.45 15.89
C ARG A 93 4.90 -5.29 15.42
N GLY A 94 5.13 -4.83 14.20
CA GLY A 94 4.37 -3.72 13.64
C GLY A 94 4.74 -3.43 12.20
N VAL A 95 4.04 -2.46 11.65
CA VAL A 95 4.26 -1.90 10.32
C VAL A 95 4.50 -0.39 10.44
N ALA A 96 5.30 0.17 9.54
CA ALA A 96 5.46 1.60 9.39
C ALA A 96 5.27 1.96 7.91
N VAL A 97 4.48 2.99 7.64
CA VAL A 97 4.17 3.43 6.27
C VAL A 97 4.68 4.86 6.09
N VAL A 98 5.58 5.06 5.13
CA VAL A 98 6.12 6.38 4.79
C VAL A 98 5.27 6.96 3.67
N ALA A 99 4.39 7.91 4.00
CA ALA A 99 3.56 8.63 3.04
C ALA A 99 4.34 9.75 2.32
N GLY A 100 4.03 10.00 1.05
CA GLY A 100 4.70 11.03 0.24
C GLY A 100 4.08 12.41 0.39
N SER A 101 2.80 12.43 0.76
CA SER A 101 2.01 13.60 1.10
C SER A 101 0.78 13.11 1.86
N ASP A 102 0.36 13.90 2.85
CA ASP A 102 -0.87 13.70 3.62
C ASP A 102 -1.89 14.82 3.34
N ILE A 103 -1.72 15.53 2.21
CA ILE A 103 -2.68 16.55 1.79
C ILE A 103 -4.05 15.90 1.53
N GLU A 104 -5.12 16.51 2.04
CA GLU A 104 -6.48 16.11 1.69
C GLU A 104 -6.71 16.38 0.19
N PRO A 105 -6.98 15.35 -0.64
CA PRO A 105 -7.08 15.51 -2.09
C PRO A 105 -8.09 16.57 -2.52
N GLU A 106 -9.16 16.75 -1.76
CA GLU A 106 -10.23 17.72 -2.01
C GLU A 106 -9.74 19.18 -1.98
N ARG A 107 -8.58 19.45 -1.35
CA ARG A 107 -7.95 20.78 -1.31
C ARG A 107 -7.11 21.08 -2.56
N ILE A 108 -6.89 20.12 -3.45
CA ILE A 108 -6.08 20.28 -4.65
C ILE A 108 -6.97 20.69 -5.82
N ALA A 109 -6.75 21.89 -6.37
CA ALA A 109 -7.53 22.41 -7.50
C ALA A 109 -7.28 21.64 -8.81
N ASN A 110 -6.02 21.35 -9.12
CA ASN A 110 -5.63 20.66 -10.35
C ASN A 110 -6.18 19.21 -10.35
N PRO A 111 -7.08 18.84 -11.28
CA PRO A 111 -7.72 17.52 -11.29
C PRO A 111 -6.75 16.35 -11.41
N HIS A 112 -5.68 16.51 -12.20
CA HIS A 112 -4.67 15.47 -12.37
C HIS A 112 -3.90 15.21 -11.07
N ILE A 113 -3.46 16.29 -10.41
CA ILE A 113 -2.74 16.19 -9.13
C ILE A 113 -3.67 15.67 -8.03
N ARG A 114 -4.94 16.05 -8.04
CA ARG A 114 -5.96 15.51 -7.12
C ARG A 114 -6.16 14.00 -7.30
N ALA A 115 -6.24 13.51 -8.55
CA ALA A 115 -6.33 12.08 -8.83
C ALA A 115 -5.12 11.32 -8.25
N HIS A 116 -3.89 11.81 -8.46
CA HIS A 116 -2.69 11.22 -7.85
C HIS A 116 -2.72 11.23 -6.31
N ALA A 117 -3.24 12.30 -5.70
CA ALA A 117 -3.41 12.36 -4.25
C ALA A 117 -4.46 11.36 -3.73
N GLN A 118 -5.58 11.18 -4.45
CA GLN A 118 -6.59 10.16 -4.15
C GLN A 118 -6.01 8.75 -4.23
N GLU A 119 -5.15 8.48 -5.23
CA GLU A 119 -4.43 7.21 -5.34
C GLU A 119 -3.47 6.99 -4.17
N GLY A 120 -2.65 7.99 -3.84
CA GLY A 120 -1.73 7.93 -2.72
C GLY A 120 -2.47 7.61 -1.42
N LYS A 121 -3.57 8.32 -1.15
CA LYS A 121 -4.46 8.07 0.00
C LYS A 121 -5.03 6.66 -0.03
N LEU A 122 -5.58 6.22 -1.17
CA LEU A 122 -6.16 4.88 -1.33
C LEU A 122 -5.14 3.78 -1.04
N PHE A 123 -3.98 3.80 -1.71
CA PHE A 123 -2.99 2.72 -1.59
C PHE A 123 -2.36 2.65 -0.21
N ARG A 124 -2.16 3.80 0.45
CA ARG A 124 -1.77 3.86 1.87
C ARG A 124 -2.83 3.18 2.74
N THR A 125 -4.09 3.59 2.61
CA THR A 125 -5.19 3.07 3.44
C THR A 125 -5.41 1.57 3.27
N VAL A 126 -5.34 1.03 2.05
CA VAL A 126 -5.53 -0.42 1.84
C VAL A 126 -4.36 -1.26 2.36
N LEU A 127 -3.13 -0.72 2.34
CA LEU A 127 -1.97 -1.37 2.95
C LEU A 127 -2.13 -1.41 4.47
N GLU A 128 -2.46 -0.29 5.09
CA GLU A 128 -2.73 -0.19 6.53
C GLU A 128 -3.88 -1.11 6.96
N ASP A 129 -4.98 -1.17 6.21
CA ASP A 129 -6.09 -2.10 6.48
C ASP A 129 -5.64 -3.57 6.37
N GLY A 130 -4.83 -3.90 5.36
CA GLY A 130 -4.24 -5.23 5.19
C GLY A 130 -3.39 -5.63 6.39
N ALA A 131 -2.52 -4.73 6.87
CA ALA A 131 -1.68 -4.96 8.04
C ALA A 131 -2.51 -5.11 9.33
N ARG A 132 -3.50 -4.23 9.54
CA ARG A 132 -4.42 -4.28 10.68
C ARG A 132 -5.17 -5.59 10.77
N ARG A 133 -5.69 -6.06 9.64
CA ARG A 133 -6.40 -7.36 9.55
C ARG A 133 -5.49 -8.55 9.81
N ALA A 134 -4.18 -8.41 9.59
CA ALA A 134 -3.18 -9.41 9.93
C ALA A 134 -2.67 -9.30 11.38
N GLY A 135 -3.24 -8.40 12.18
CA GLY A 135 -2.93 -8.19 13.60
C GLY A 135 -1.70 -7.31 13.84
N LEU A 136 -1.27 -6.53 12.85
CA LEU A 136 -0.17 -5.57 12.98
C LEU A 136 -0.71 -4.13 13.03
N ARG A 137 0.01 -3.25 13.72
CA ARG A 137 -0.26 -1.82 13.76
C ARG A 137 0.93 -1.06 13.24
#